data_AF-A0A2W5V445-F1
#
_entry.id   AF-A0A2W5V445-F1
#
_cell.length_a   1.000
_cell.length_b   1.000
_cell.length_c   1.000
_cell.angle_alpha   90.00
_cell.angle_beta   90.00
_cell.angle_gamma   90.00
#
_symmetry.space_group_name_H-M   'P 1'
#
loop_
_entity.id
_entity.type
_entity.pdbx_description
1 polymer ?
#
loop_
_entity_poly.entity_id
_entity_poly.type
_entity_poly.pdbx_seq_one_letter_code
_entity_poly.pdbx_strand_id
1 'polypeptide(L)'
;MRLAALLPILALAACAAAPAPAARCDVTIKFGSYGMGIDRPLADKVAAAVKADRDIARSERKSWGREGEYDLCITAKPGRDAKALYERYRAMLPARNLQAPTSIEGPEGLRFETIGPM
;
A
#
# COMPACT_ATOMS: atom_id res chain seq x y z
N MET A 1 35.49 -12.94 62.03
CA MET A 1 35.66 -12.54 60.62
C MET A 1 35.01 -13.56 59.70
N ARG A 2 33.87 -13.22 59.07
CA ARG A 2 33.39 -13.84 57.83
C ARG A 2 32.64 -12.76 57.04
N LEU A 3 33.31 -12.14 56.07
CA LEU A 3 32.67 -11.28 55.08
C LEU A 3 32.03 -12.19 54.03
N ALA A 4 30.69 -12.18 53.96
CA ALA A 4 29.96 -12.76 52.83
C ALA A 4 29.93 -11.72 51.71
N ALA A 5 30.58 -12.03 50.59
CA ALA A 5 30.62 -11.18 49.41
C ALA A 5 29.25 -11.20 48.71
N LEU A 6 28.60 -10.03 48.64
CA LEU A 6 27.41 -9.79 47.84
C LEU A 6 27.83 -9.49 46.39
N LEU A 7 27.53 -10.40 45.48
CA LEU A 7 27.64 -10.20 44.03
C LEU A 7 26.37 -9.51 43.51
N PRO A 8 26.46 -8.33 42.86
CA PRO A 8 25.30 -7.70 42.25
C PRO A 8 24.99 -8.35 40.91
N ILE A 9 23.78 -8.89 40.77
CA ILE A 9 23.24 -9.39 39.51
C ILE A 9 22.89 -8.16 38.65
N LEU A 10 23.72 -7.88 37.65
CA LEU A 10 23.44 -6.90 36.60
C LEU A 10 22.28 -7.41 35.73
N ALA A 11 21.06 -6.95 36.02
CA ALA A 11 19.91 -7.19 35.17
C ALA A 11 20.02 -6.34 33.89
N LEU A 12 20.39 -6.99 32.78
CA LEU A 12 20.30 -6.41 31.44
C LEU A 12 18.81 -6.30 31.06
N ALA A 13 18.23 -5.11 31.27
CA ALA A 13 16.92 -4.77 30.72
C ALA A 13 17.07 -4.52 29.21
N ALA A 14 16.84 -5.56 28.40
CA ALA A 14 16.71 -5.40 26.96
C ALA A 14 15.36 -4.75 26.65
N CYS A 15 15.36 -3.47 26.25
CA CYS A 15 14.20 -2.85 25.63
C CYS A 15 13.94 -3.54 24.29
N ALA A 16 13.01 -4.50 24.27
CA ALA A 16 12.43 -4.98 23.03
C ALA A 16 11.63 -3.82 22.41
N ALA A 17 12.18 -3.18 21.38
CA ALA A 17 11.44 -2.20 20.59
C ALA A 17 10.22 -2.91 20.00
N ALA A 18 9.02 -2.44 20.33
CA ALA A 18 7.80 -2.97 19.73
C ALA A 18 7.90 -2.83 18.20
N PRO A 19 7.53 -3.86 17.42
CA PRO A 19 7.54 -3.76 15.97
C PRO A 19 6.66 -2.58 15.57
N ALA A 20 7.20 -1.69 14.74
CA ALA A 20 6.41 -0.61 14.16
C ALA A 20 5.18 -1.23 13.49
N PRO A 21 3.98 -0.65 13.65
CA PRO A 21 2.78 -1.16 12.99
C PRO A 21 3.07 -1.34 11.50
N ALA A 22 2.71 -2.50 10.95
CA ALA A 22 2.87 -2.77 9.52
C ALA A 22 2.31 -1.57 8.75
N ALA A 23 3.13 -0.98 7.87
CA ALA A 23 2.78 0.24 7.17
C ALA A 23 1.47 0.03 6.43
N ARG A 24 0.39 0.62 6.96
CA ARG A 24 -0.93 0.58 6.34
C ARG A 24 -0.88 1.52 5.15
N CYS A 25 -1.23 1.01 3.97
CA CYS A 25 -1.37 1.83 2.77
C CYS A 25 -2.50 2.85 3.00
N ASP A 26 -2.26 4.11 2.65
CA ASP A 26 -3.31 5.12 2.66
C ASP A 26 -4.26 4.90 1.48
N VAL A 27 -3.68 4.52 0.33
CA VAL A 27 -4.40 4.15 -0.89
C VAL A 27 -3.81 2.85 -1.44
N THR A 28 -4.68 1.91 -1.81
CA THR A 28 -4.29 0.68 -2.50
C THR A 28 -4.99 0.61 -3.85
N ILE A 29 -4.24 0.47 -4.94
CA ILE A 29 -4.80 0.20 -6.28
C ILE A 29 -4.48 -1.23 -6.66
N LYS A 30 -5.49 -2.05 -6.95
CA LYS A 30 -5.33 -3.46 -7.31
C LYS A 30 -5.53 -3.62 -8.81
N PHE A 31 -4.54 -4.19 -9.47
CA PHE A 31 -4.60 -4.57 -10.88
C PHE A 31 -4.76 -6.09 -10.95
N GLY A 32 -5.97 -6.54 -11.25
CA GLY A 32 -6.28 -7.96 -11.42
C GLY A 32 -6.33 -8.38 -12.88
N SER A 33 -6.71 -9.63 -13.14
CA SER A 33 -6.86 -10.19 -14.48
C SER A 33 -8.06 -11.14 -14.56
N TYR A 34 -8.62 -11.29 -15.77
CA TYR A 34 -9.62 -12.32 -16.10
C TYR A 34 -9.03 -13.47 -16.96
N GLY A 35 -7.71 -13.69 -16.91
CA GLY A 35 -7.04 -14.73 -17.70
C GLY A 35 -6.34 -14.23 -18.99
N MET A 36 -6.27 -12.92 -19.18
CA MET A 36 -5.65 -12.28 -20.36
C MET A 36 -4.62 -11.20 -19.99
N GLY A 37 -4.18 -11.19 -18.73
CA GLY A 37 -3.32 -10.13 -18.20
C GLY A 37 -4.08 -8.92 -17.68
N ILE A 38 -3.33 -8.03 -17.04
CA ILE A 38 -3.84 -6.77 -16.51
C ILE A 38 -4.05 -5.72 -17.62
N ASP A 39 -4.77 -4.65 -17.29
CA ASP A 39 -4.79 -3.43 -18.09
C ASP A 39 -3.44 -2.69 -17.97
N ARG A 40 -2.51 -3.03 -18.87
CA ARG A 40 -1.16 -2.45 -18.93
C ARG A 40 -1.19 -0.94 -19.22
N PRO A 41 -1.95 -0.43 -20.21
CA PRO A 41 -2.04 1.01 -20.44
C PRO A 41 -2.47 1.80 -19.20
N LEU A 42 -3.49 1.34 -18.45
CA LEU A 42 -3.91 1.99 -17.22
C LEU A 42 -2.83 1.87 -16.13
N ALA A 43 -2.23 0.70 -15.97
CA ALA A 43 -1.15 0.47 -15.01
C ALA A 43 0.03 1.41 -15.22
N ASP A 44 0.46 1.60 -16.47
CA ASP A 44 1.58 2.48 -16.83
C ASP A 44 1.21 3.96 -16.61
N LYS A 45 -0.03 4.35 -16.93
CA LYS A 45 -0.54 5.70 -16.67
C LYS A 45 -0.56 6.01 -15.16
N VAL A 46 -1.04 5.07 -14.34
CA VAL A 46 -1.04 5.21 -12.87
C VAL A 46 0.39 5.24 -12.34
N ALA A 47 1.29 4.39 -12.83
CA ALA A 47 2.69 4.37 -12.41
C ALA A 47 3.41 5.69 -12.74
N ALA A 48 3.16 6.27 -13.91
CA ALA A 48 3.69 7.57 -14.29
C ALA A 48 3.17 8.69 -13.38
N ALA A 49 1.87 8.68 -13.06
CA ALA A 49 1.26 9.64 -12.14
C ALA A 49 1.84 9.52 -10.73
N VAL A 50 1.99 8.30 -10.20
CA VAL A 50 2.60 8.03 -8.88
C VAL A 50 4.05 8.52 -8.82
N LYS A 51 4.84 8.28 -9.88
CA LYS A 51 6.22 8.76 -9.96
C LYS A 51 6.32 10.30 -9.93
N ALA A 52 5.33 10.99 -10.48
CA ALA A 52 5.30 12.44 -10.56
C ALA A 52 4.65 13.11 -9.33
N ASP A 53 3.85 12.38 -8.55
CA ASP A 53 3.08 12.93 -7.43
C ASP A 53 4.00 13.32 -6.26
N ARG A 54 3.94 14.59 -5.88
CA ARG A 54 4.78 15.17 -4.82
C ARG A 54 4.21 14.94 -3.42
N ASP A 55 2.96 14.50 -3.31
CA ASP A 55 2.31 14.21 -2.04
C ASP A 55 2.58 12.78 -1.56
N ILE A 56 3.19 11.92 -2.38
CA ILE A 56 3.54 10.54 -2.03
C ILE A 56 4.87 10.50 -1.26
N ALA A 57 4.88 9.80 -0.12
CA ALA A 57 6.09 9.46 0.62
C ALA A 57 6.71 8.14 0.16
N ARG A 58 5.86 7.15 -0.12
CA ARG A 58 6.27 5.81 -0.55
C ARG A 58 5.22 5.21 -1.49
N SER A 59 5.70 4.49 -2.50
CA SER A 59 4.88 3.62 -3.32
C SER A 59 5.54 2.24 -3.41
N GLU A 60 4.77 1.18 -3.22
CA GLU A 60 5.27 -0.20 -3.27
C GLU A 60 4.34 -1.07 -4.13
N ARG A 61 4.95 -1.87 -5.02
CA ARG A 61 4.24 -2.87 -5.81
C ARG A 61 4.41 -4.24 -5.15
N LYS A 62 3.29 -4.90 -4.85
CA LYS A 62 3.26 -6.28 -4.36
C LYS A 62 2.59 -7.18 -5.38
N SER A 63 3.41 -7.89 -6.16
CA SER A 63 2.92 -8.88 -7.12
C SER A 63 2.36 -10.11 -6.41
N TRP A 64 1.26 -10.65 -6.93
CA TRP A 64 0.63 -11.85 -6.35
C TRP A 64 0.15 -12.87 -7.39
N GLY A 65 0.10 -12.50 -8.67
CA GLY A 65 -0.33 -13.40 -9.74
C GLY A 65 0.69 -13.52 -10.88
N ARG A 66 0.41 -14.42 -11.82
CA ARG A 66 1.32 -14.75 -12.94
C ARG A 66 1.10 -13.89 -14.18
N GLU A 67 -0.04 -13.22 -14.27
CA GLU A 67 -0.42 -12.46 -15.46
C GLU A 67 -0.06 -10.96 -15.34
N GLY A 68 0.76 -10.67 -14.34
CA GLY A 68 1.16 -9.32 -13.97
C GLY A 68 0.29 -8.71 -12.90
N GLU A 69 -0.53 -9.48 -12.18
CA GLU A 69 -1.38 -8.95 -11.13
C GLU A 69 -0.57 -8.45 -9.92
N TYR A 70 -0.97 -7.29 -9.40
CA TYR A 70 -0.32 -6.69 -8.24
C TYR A 70 -1.22 -5.69 -7.50
N ASP A 71 -0.85 -5.47 -6.24
CA ASP A 71 -1.34 -4.36 -5.44
C ASP A 71 -0.31 -3.22 -5.44
N LEU A 72 -0.76 -2.00 -5.67
CA LEU A 72 0.03 -0.78 -5.53
C LEU A 72 -0.35 -0.11 -4.22
N CYS A 73 0.52 -0.24 -3.24
CA CYS A 73 0.44 0.43 -1.96
C CYS A 73 1.01 1.85 -2.08
N ILE A 74 0.22 2.86 -1.72
CA ILE A 74 0.64 4.26 -1.74
C ILE A 74 0.49 4.82 -0.33
N THR A 75 1.55 5.48 0.15
CA THR A 75 1.58 6.19 1.43
C THR A 75 1.78 7.67 1.16
N ALA A 76 0.89 8.50 1.71
CA ALA A 76 0.97 9.94 1.65
C ALA A 76 2.08 10.48 2.56
N LYS A 77 2.62 11.66 2.23
CA LYS A 77 3.52 12.39 3.14
C LYS A 77 2.76 12.84 4.39
N PRO A 78 3.45 12.93 5.55
CA PRO A 78 2.85 13.52 6.75
C PRO A 78 2.18 14.86 6.46
N GLY A 79 0.95 15.05 6.95
CA GLY A 79 0.17 16.27 6.74
C GLY A 79 -0.52 16.39 5.37
N ARG A 80 -0.40 15.40 4.48
CA ARG A 80 -1.17 15.33 3.23
C ARG A 80 -2.46 14.56 3.43
N ASP A 81 -3.48 14.97 2.69
CA ASP A 81 -4.81 14.37 2.74
C ASP A 81 -4.86 13.08 1.91
N ALA A 82 -4.95 11.94 2.61
CA ALA A 82 -5.09 10.62 2.02
C ALA A 82 -6.39 10.45 1.22
N LYS A 83 -7.48 11.14 1.60
CA LYS A 83 -8.74 11.10 0.88
C LYS A 83 -8.62 11.87 -0.44
N ALA A 84 -7.98 13.04 -0.45
CA ALA A 84 -7.69 13.76 -1.68
C ALA A 84 -6.78 12.94 -2.62
N LEU A 85 -5.82 12.20 -2.06
CA LEU A 85 -4.98 11.27 -2.83
C LEU A 85 -5.81 10.14 -3.45
N TYR A 86 -6.70 9.51 -2.67
CA TYR A 86 -7.64 8.50 -3.16
C TYR A 86 -8.49 9.03 -4.33
N GLU A 87 -9.13 10.19 -4.17
CA GLU A 87 -10.00 10.75 -5.20
C GLU A 87 -9.23 11.06 -6.49
N ARG A 88 -7.99 11.54 -6.38
CA ARG A 88 -7.10 11.79 -7.52
C ARG A 88 -6.88 10.54 -8.36
N TYR A 89 -6.52 9.43 -7.72
CA TYR A 89 -6.28 8.16 -8.41
C TYR A 89 -7.58 7.47 -8.83
N ARG A 90 -8.64 7.59 -8.04
CA ARG A 90 -9.97 7.13 -8.41
C ARG A 90 -10.42 7.75 -9.73
N ALA A 91 -10.21 9.06 -9.91
CA ALA A 91 -10.57 9.76 -11.15
C ALA A 91 -9.83 9.23 -12.40
N MET A 92 -8.72 8.49 -12.23
CA MET A 92 -8.01 7.85 -13.35
C MET A 92 -8.64 6.53 -13.78
N LEU A 93 -9.36 5.84 -12.89
CA LEU A 93 -9.99 4.56 -13.19
C LEU A 93 -11.27 4.79 -14.00
N PRO A 94 -11.46 4.08 -15.12
CA PRO A 94 -12.70 4.17 -15.88
C PRO A 94 -13.86 3.57 -15.07
N ALA A 95 -15.11 3.94 -15.40
CA ALA A 95 -16.28 3.30 -14.77
C ALA A 95 -16.41 1.81 -15.17
N ARG A 96 -16.07 1.50 -16.42
CA ARG A 96 -16.02 0.15 -17.00
C ARG A 96 -14.61 -0.13 -17.48
N ASN A 97 -14.10 -1.33 -17.22
CA ASN A 97 -12.85 -1.80 -17.77
C ASN A 97 -13.07 -3.17 -18.42
N LEU A 98 -13.05 -3.20 -19.75
CA LEU A 98 -13.26 -4.42 -20.53
C LEU A 98 -11.98 -5.26 -20.65
N GLN A 99 -10.82 -4.67 -20.35
CA GLN A 99 -9.54 -5.35 -20.47
C GLN A 99 -9.25 -6.21 -19.24
N ALA A 100 -9.41 -5.64 -18.04
CA ALA A 100 -9.10 -6.33 -16.79
C ALA A 100 -9.74 -5.62 -15.58
N PRO A 101 -9.99 -6.32 -14.45
CA PRO A 101 -10.52 -5.68 -13.26
C PRO A 101 -9.46 -4.77 -12.62
N THR A 102 -9.86 -3.55 -12.28
CA THR A 102 -9.04 -2.64 -11.46
C THR A 102 -9.89 -2.10 -10.32
N SER A 103 -9.36 -2.10 -9.11
CA SER A 103 -10.03 -1.51 -7.95
C SER A 103 -9.10 -0.58 -7.18
N ILE A 104 -9.71 0.31 -6.39
CA ILE A 104 -9.00 1.22 -5.50
C ILE A 104 -9.69 1.22 -4.14
N GLU A 105 -8.89 1.16 -3.08
CA GLU A 105 -9.29 1.25 -1.69
C GLU A 105 -8.54 2.43 -1.05
N GLY A 106 -9.23 3.20 -0.21
CA GLY A 106 -8.69 4.39 0.45
C GLY A 106 -8.96 4.39 1.96
N PRO A 107 -8.72 5.53 2.63
CA PRO A 107 -9.05 5.68 4.04
C PRO A 107 -10.56 5.52 4.28
N GLU A 108 -10.93 5.23 5.52
CA GLU A 108 -12.34 5.18 5.97
C GLU A 108 -13.24 4.20 5.20
N GLY A 109 -12.66 3.20 4.53
CA GLY A 109 -13.41 2.20 3.77
C GLY A 109 -13.88 2.68 2.39
N LEU A 110 -13.36 3.81 1.90
CA LEU A 110 -13.58 4.23 0.53
C LEU A 110 -13.12 3.13 -0.43
N ARG A 111 -14.00 2.75 -1.37
CA ARG A 111 -13.70 1.73 -2.36
C ARG A 111 -14.40 2.04 -3.68
N PHE A 112 -13.71 1.70 -4.77
CA PHE A 112 -14.30 1.62 -6.10
C PHE A 112 -13.71 0.42 -6.85
N GLU A 113 -14.52 -0.16 -7.73
CA GLU A 113 -14.12 -1.26 -8.60
C GLU A 113 -14.71 -1.02 -9.99
N THR A 114 -13.88 -1.18 -11.01
CA THR A 114 -14.32 -1.08 -12.41
C THR A 114 -15.33 -2.18 -12.71
N ILE A 115 -16.41 -1.85 -13.41
CA ILE A 115 -17.34 -2.86 -13.92
C ILE A 115 -16.65 -3.64 -15.05
N GLY A 116 -16.51 -4.95 -14.88
CA GLY A 116 -15.93 -5.87 -15.88
C GLY A 116 -16.89 -6.21 -17.03
N PRO A 117 -16.45 -7.04 -18.00
CA PRO A 117 -17.33 -7.58 -19.02
C PRO A 117 -18.41 -8.46 -18.36
N MET A 118 -19.67 -8.29 -18.78
CA MET A 118 -20.77 -9.19 -18.42
C MET A 118 -20.86 -10.35 -19.39
#